data_AF-A0A395WCT7-F1
#
_entry.id   AF-A0A395WCT7-F1
#
_cell.length_a   1.000
_cell.length_b   1.000
_cell.length_c   1.000
_cell.angle_alpha   90.00
_cell.angle_beta   90.00
_cell.angle_gamma   90.00
#
_symmetry.space_group_name_H-M   'P 1'
#
loop_
_entity.id
_entity.type
_entity.pdbx_description
1 polymer ?
#
loop_
_entity_poly.entity_id
_entity_poly.type
_entity_poly.pdbx_seq_one_letter_code
_entity_poly.pdbx_strand_id
1 'polypeptide(L)'
;MANVYNMSSHNGNQDKLNEANAIKSRMTVFLVIGLIIALIGVGIFLSIASQGNSYMSIPIHDGVVLSEEDYTGANNPFPAMGMFLVGGIIFGNARYKREKAKNIANMLQQGIDCENHVANSLETLPSNYYVLNNVGIKDNMGRFEIDSLVVSKNGIWIVEVKSHIGSIYGEEEDNVWDYERANGQDDEIENPLKQSYRQMKILKNIFDAKGIDVFVKYCVVFPNASAVCVNSDKVYTSLDRLKQDI
;
A
#
# COMPACT_ATOMS: atom_id res chain seq x y z
N MET A 1 -12.87 -28.46 -2.57
CA MET A 1 -14.21 -28.29 -1.95
C MET A 1 -14.32 -26.87 -1.44
N ALA A 2 -15.31 -26.13 -1.94
CA ALA A 2 -15.52 -24.73 -1.58
C ALA A 2 -16.03 -24.60 -0.14
N ASN A 3 -15.55 -23.62 0.61
CA ASN A 3 -15.98 -23.39 2.01
C ASN A 3 -15.85 -21.90 2.38
N VAL A 4 -16.58 -21.50 3.43
CA VAL A 4 -16.50 -20.19 4.08
C VAL A 4 -15.73 -20.31 5.39
N TYR A 5 -14.90 -19.33 5.72
CA TYR A 5 -14.18 -19.26 6.99
C TYR A 5 -14.07 -17.81 7.44
N ASN A 6 -14.06 -17.59 8.75
CA ASN A 6 -13.73 -16.28 9.28
C ASN A 6 -12.24 -16.05 9.10
N MET A 7 -11.85 -14.94 8.48
CA MET A 7 -10.44 -14.56 8.49
C MET A 7 -10.11 -14.09 9.90
N SER A 8 -9.00 -14.58 10.46
CA SER A 8 -8.38 -13.89 11.59
C SER A 8 -8.22 -12.42 11.22
N SER A 9 -8.24 -11.50 12.19
CA SER A 9 -8.16 -10.03 12.01
C SER A 9 -6.96 -9.48 11.20
N HIS A 10 -6.18 -10.35 10.57
CA HIS A 10 -5.19 -10.06 9.55
C HIS A 10 -5.81 -10.32 8.17
N ASN A 11 -6.44 -9.26 7.62
CA ASN A 11 -6.73 -9.21 6.18
C ASN A 11 -5.41 -9.07 5.40
N GLY A 12 -5.43 -9.42 4.11
CA GLY A 12 -4.21 -9.36 3.29
C GLY A 12 -3.63 -7.94 3.18
N ASN A 13 -4.46 -6.91 3.34
CA ASN A 13 -4.05 -5.50 3.35
C ASN A 13 -3.32 -5.11 4.65
N GLN A 14 -3.74 -5.63 5.80
CA GLN A 14 -3.13 -5.39 7.11
C GLN A 14 -1.76 -6.04 7.20
N ASP A 15 -1.60 -7.26 6.66
CA ASP A 15 -0.29 -7.93 6.59
C ASP A 15 0.69 -7.13 5.73
N LYS A 16 0.25 -6.68 4.55
CA LYS A 16 1.05 -5.80 3.68
C LYS A 16 1.37 -4.46 4.36
N LEU A 17 0.44 -3.92 5.14
CA LEU A 17 0.64 -2.67 5.89
C LEU A 17 1.70 -2.85 6.97
N ASN A 18 1.63 -3.95 7.71
CA ASN A 18 2.61 -4.33 8.72
C ASN A 18 4.00 -4.51 8.09
N GLU A 19 4.08 -5.17 6.92
CA GLU A 19 5.32 -5.32 6.16
C GLU A 19 5.88 -3.97 5.69
N ALA A 20 5.05 -3.11 5.10
CA ALA A 20 5.45 -1.78 4.65
C ALA A 20 5.96 -0.91 5.82
N ASN A 21 5.29 -0.97 6.96
CA ASN A 21 5.70 -0.28 8.19
C ASN A 21 7.02 -0.84 8.74
N ALA A 22 7.23 -2.16 8.68
CA ALA A 22 8.49 -2.79 9.07
C ALA A 22 9.64 -2.35 8.16
N ILE A 23 9.43 -2.29 6.84
CA ILE A 23 10.41 -1.78 5.88
C ILE A 23 10.74 -0.31 6.18
N LYS A 24 9.72 0.53 6.37
CA LYS A 24 9.87 1.95 6.73
C LYS A 24 10.70 2.13 8.02
N SER A 25 10.42 1.32 9.04
CA SER A 25 11.15 1.33 10.32
C SER A 25 12.62 0.93 10.13
N ARG A 26 12.88 -0.20 9.44
CA ARG A 26 14.24 -0.64 9.10
C ARG A 26 15.02 0.42 8.33
N MET A 27 14.42 1.04 7.32
CA MET A 27 15.07 2.08 6.53
C MET A 27 15.34 3.36 7.33
N THR A 28 14.55 3.64 8.37
CA THR A 28 14.83 4.76 9.29
C THR A 28 16.13 4.53 10.06
N VAL A 29 16.42 3.29 10.47
CA VAL A 29 17.70 2.94 11.10
C VAL A 29 18.87 3.15 10.14
N PHE A 30 18.79 2.66 8.90
CA PHE A 30 19.85 2.87 7.89
C PHE A 30 20.04 4.34 7.52
N LEU A 31 18.96 5.13 7.49
CA LEU A 31 19.04 6.56 7.26
C LEU A 31 19.84 7.25 8.36
N VAL A 32 19.58 6.93 9.63
CA VAL A 32 20.34 7.46 10.78
C VAL A 32 21.81 7.00 10.75
N ILE A 33 22.07 5.72 10.47
CA ILE A 33 23.44 5.19 10.34
C ILE A 33 24.21 5.91 9.23
N GLY A 34 23.62 6.03 8.04
CA GLY A 34 24.24 6.73 6.91
C GLY A 34 24.56 8.19 7.25
N LEU A 35 23.64 8.87 7.94
CA LEU A 35 23.84 10.25 8.40
C LEU A 35 24.99 10.34 9.42
N ILE A 36 25.05 9.45 10.42
CA ILE A 36 26.12 9.41 11.42
C ILE A 36 27.48 9.19 10.76
N ILE A 37 27.60 8.19 9.88
CA ILE A 37 28.85 7.90 9.14
C ILE A 37 29.28 9.13 8.33
N ALA A 38 28.33 9.77 7.64
CA ALA A 38 28.62 10.96 6.85
C ALA A 38 29.11 12.13 7.72
N LEU A 39 28.47 12.39 8.86
CA LEU A 39 28.84 13.46 9.79
C LEU A 39 30.21 13.21 10.44
N ILE A 40 30.52 11.97 10.80
CA ILE A 40 31.86 11.60 11.30
C ILE A 40 32.91 11.86 10.21
N GLY A 41 32.66 11.43 8.97
CA GLY A 41 33.56 11.68 7.84
C GLY A 41 33.82 13.17 7.61
N VAL A 42 32.77 14.01 7.65
CA VAL A 42 32.90 15.47 7.54
C VAL A 42 33.71 16.05 8.70
N GLY A 43 33.43 15.65 9.93
CA GLY A 43 34.16 16.14 11.11
C GLY A 43 35.65 15.82 11.06
N ILE A 44 36.02 14.58 10.69
CA ILE A 44 37.41 14.17 10.52
C ILE A 44 38.06 14.97 9.38
N PHE A 45 37.39 15.11 8.24
CA PHE A 45 37.90 15.88 7.10
C PHE A 45 38.19 17.33 7.47
N LEU A 46 37.24 18.02 8.13
CA LEU A 46 37.41 19.41 8.54
C LEU A 46 38.54 19.57 9.57
N SER A 47 38.68 18.63 10.51
CA SER A 47 39.77 18.62 11.48
C SER A 47 41.13 18.54 10.78
N ILE A 48 41.30 17.63 9.83
CA ILE A 48 42.53 17.50 9.03
C ILE A 48 42.79 18.74 8.17
N ALA A 49 41.76 19.25 7.47
CA ALA A 49 41.88 20.42 6.61
C ALA A 49 42.28 21.69 7.39
N SER A 50 41.84 21.81 8.65
CA SER A 50 42.17 22.95 9.50
C SER A 50 43.64 23.00 9.94
N GLN A 51 44.38 21.88 9.84
CA GLN A 51 45.80 21.81 10.20
C GLN A 51 46.73 22.42 9.15
N GLY A 52 46.19 22.90 8.01
CA GLY A 52 46.98 23.65 7.01
C GLY A 52 47.95 22.81 6.17
N ASN A 53 47.83 21.47 6.19
CA ASN A 53 48.71 20.59 5.43
C ASN A 53 48.45 20.65 3.91
N SER A 54 49.53 20.70 3.13
CA SER A 54 49.58 20.92 1.66
C SER A 54 49.07 19.75 0.80
N TYR A 55 48.12 18.93 1.26
CA TYR A 55 47.60 17.79 0.47
C TYR A 55 46.70 18.22 -0.70
N MET A 56 46.32 19.51 -0.76
CA MET A 56 45.42 20.07 -1.79
C MET A 56 46.17 20.84 -2.90
N SER A 57 47.48 21.02 -2.77
CA SER A 57 48.33 21.50 -3.86
C SER A 57 48.79 20.30 -4.68
N ILE A 58 48.24 20.11 -5.89
CA ILE A 58 48.88 19.27 -6.90
C ILE A 58 50.16 20.02 -7.29
N PRO A 59 51.37 19.53 -6.96
CA PRO A 59 52.59 20.20 -7.38
C PRO A 59 52.79 19.91 -8.86
N ILE A 60 52.31 20.80 -9.74
CA ILE A 60 52.69 20.80 -11.15
C ILE A 60 54.00 21.59 -11.26
N HIS A 61 55.07 21.07 -10.65
CA HIS A 61 56.45 21.27 -11.08
C HIS A 61 57.42 20.48 -10.20
N ASP A 62 58.41 19.86 -10.84
CA ASP A 62 59.65 19.32 -10.27
C ASP A 62 59.60 17.99 -9.49
N GLY A 63 58.79 17.03 -9.96
CA GLY A 63 59.09 15.60 -9.76
C GLY A 63 59.08 15.04 -8.32
N VAL A 64 58.58 15.80 -7.35
CA VAL A 64 58.41 15.30 -5.97
C VAL A 64 57.19 14.39 -5.93
N VAL A 65 57.46 13.08 -5.94
CA VAL A 65 56.47 12.04 -5.63
C VAL A 65 56.17 12.14 -4.14
N LEU A 66 54.90 12.36 -3.78
CA LEU A 66 54.42 12.28 -2.40
C LEU A 66 54.86 10.95 -1.78
N SER A 67 55.40 10.97 -0.56
CA SER A 67 55.93 9.76 0.07
C SER A 67 54.79 8.79 0.40
N GLU A 68 55.05 7.48 0.41
CA GLU A 68 54.05 6.46 0.77
C GLU A 68 53.51 6.64 2.20
N GLU A 69 54.28 7.30 3.07
CA GLU A 69 53.89 7.72 4.44
C GLU A 69 52.83 8.84 4.44
N ASP A 70 52.83 9.74 3.45
CA ASP A 70 51.84 10.82 3.33
C ASP A 70 50.44 10.30 2.96
N TYR A 71 50.38 9.17 2.25
CA TYR A 71 49.12 8.50 1.89
C TYR A 71 48.62 7.54 2.98
N THR A 72 49.48 7.05 3.87
CA THR A 72 49.12 6.07 4.90
C THR A 72 49.06 6.66 6.31
N GLY A 73 49.52 7.91 6.49
CA GLY A 73 49.52 8.63 7.76
C GLY A 73 48.14 9.07 8.26
N ALA A 74 48.03 9.29 9.57
CA ALA A 74 46.81 9.72 10.27
C ALA A 74 46.23 11.06 9.79
N ASN A 75 46.98 11.82 8.98
CA ASN A 75 46.59 13.12 8.43
C ASN A 75 46.09 13.05 6.98
N ASN A 76 45.91 11.85 6.40
CA ASN A 76 45.32 11.72 5.06
C ASN A 76 43.79 11.95 5.10
N PRO A 77 43.23 12.92 4.36
CA PRO A 77 41.79 13.18 4.33
C PRO A 77 40.98 12.19 3.49
N PHE A 78 41.60 11.40 2.61
CA PHE A 78 40.89 10.51 1.67
C PHE A 78 40.00 9.46 2.35
N PRO A 79 40.40 8.78 3.45
CA PRO A 79 39.50 7.90 4.19
C PRO A 79 38.26 8.62 4.73
N ALA A 80 38.40 9.85 5.21
CA ALA A 80 37.30 10.65 5.73
C ALA A 80 36.32 11.07 4.61
N MET A 81 36.85 11.42 3.42
CA MET A 81 36.04 11.64 2.22
C MET A 81 35.29 10.36 1.83
N GLY A 82 35.94 9.19 1.89
CA GLY A 82 35.32 7.89 1.65
C GLY A 82 34.16 7.62 2.62
N MET A 83 34.32 7.91 3.91
CA MET A 83 33.24 7.78 4.90
C MET A 83 32.05 8.69 4.58
N PHE A 84 32.31 9.96 4.23
CA PHE A 84 31.26 10.87 3.83
C PHE A 84 30.47 10.34 2.62
N LEU A 85 31.16 9.86 1.58
CA LEU A 85 30.54 9.31 0.38
C LEU A 85 29.73 8.03 0.67
N VAL A 86 30.30 7.09 1.43
CA VAL A 86 29.62 5.85 1.83
C VAL A 86 28.38 6.15 2.67
N GLY A 87 28.50 7.03 3.67
CA GLY A 87 27.38 7.48 4.48
C GLY A 87 26.28 8.13 3.64
N GLY A 88 26.65 8.98 2.68
CA GLY A 88 25.73 9.62 1.74
C GLY A 88 24.98 8.61 0.85
N ILE A 89 25.67 7.60 0.32
CA ILE A 89 25.06 6.53 -0.49
C ILE A 89 24.06 5.70 0.34
N ILE A 90 24.43 5.33 1.56
CA ILE A 90 23.55 4.60 2.48
C ILE A 90 22.32 5.45 2.79
N PHE A 91 22.52 6.72 3.14
CA PHE A 91 21.46 7.67 3.44
C PHE A 91 20.49 7.83 2.27
N GLY A 92 20.99 8.08 1.05
CA GLY A 92 20.18 8.26 -0.15
C GLY A 92 19.33 7.04 -0.48
N ASN A 93 19.93 5.85 -0.47
CA ASN A 93 19.23 4.59 -0.71
C ASN A 93 18.17 4.31 0.37
N ALA A 94 18.50 4.52 1.64
CA ALA A 94 17.57 4.33 2.75
C ALA A 94 16.39 5.30 2.65
N ARG A 95 16.66 6.58 2.34
CA ARG A 95 15.63 7.61 2.13
C ARG A 95 14.67 7.23 1.01
N TYR A 96 15.19 6.82 -0.15
CA TYR A 96 14.36 6.40 -1.28
C TYR A 96 13.44 5.23 -0.93
N LYS A 97 13.99 4.15 -0.36
CA LYS A 97 13.22 2.96 0.04
C LYS A 97 12.19 3.29 1.14
N ARG A 98 12.55 4.15 2.09
CA ARG A 98 11.66 4.60 3.16
C ARG A 98 10.45 5.35 2.63
N GLU A 99 10.64 6.32 1.72
CA GLU A 99 9.52 7.09 1.16
C GLU A 99 8.61 6.19 0.32
N LYS A 100 9.16 5.26 -0.47
CA LYS A 100 8.36 4.26 -1.19
C LYS A 100 7.50 3.41 -0.22
N ALA A 101 8.11 2.88 0.84
CA ALA A 101 7.40 2.08 1.84
C ALA A 101 6.33 2.90 2.60
N LYS A 102 6.63 4.17 2.91
CA LYS A 102 5.69 5.10 3.54
C LYS A 102 4.47 5.35 2.65
N ASN A 103 4.66 5.59 1.35
CA ASN A 103 3.56 5.80 0.42
C ASN A 103 2.67 4.56 0.31
N ILE A 104 3.27 3.36 0.24
CA ILE A 104 2.53 2.08 0.25
C ILE A 104 1.73 1.92 1.55
N ALA A 105 2.35 2.17 2.71
CA ALA A 105 1.68 2.08 4.00
C ALA A 105 0.48 3.05 4.09
N ASN A 106 0.64 4.28 3.60
CA ASN A 106 -0.45 5.27 3.58
C ASN A 106 -1.62 4.81 2.69
N MET A 107 -1.34 4.27 1.49
CA MET A 107 -2.39 3.74 0.60
C MET A 107 -3.12 2.55 1.21
N LEU A 108 -2.40 1.63 1.85
CA LEU A 108 -3.00 0.45 2.51
C LEU A 108 -3.84 0.86 3.73
N GLN A 109 -3.33 1.78 4.55
CA GLN A 109 -4.08 2.30 5.70
C GLN A 109 -5.37 2.97 5.25
N GLN A 110 -5.32 3.78 4.19
CA GLN A 110 -6.49 4.42 3.62
C GLN A 110 -7.54 3.40 3.14
N GLY A 111 -7.10 2.31 2.50
CA GLY A 111 -7.98 1.22 2.10
C GLY A 111 -8.69 0.59 3.30
N ILE A 112 -7.93 0.24 4.34
CA ILE A 112 -8.46 -0.35 5.58
C ILE A 112 -9.41 0.60 6.30
N ASP A 113 -9.08 1.89 6.40
CA ASP A 113 -9.94 2.89 7.03
C ASP A 113 -11.27 3.04 6.27
N CYS A 114 -11.22 2.96 4.94
CA CYS A 114 -12.39 2.98 4.07
C CYS A 114 -13.27 1.74 4.26
N GLU A 115 -12.69 0.54 4.24
CA GLU A 115 -13.38 -0.72 4.52
C GLU A 115 -14.07 -0.67 5.89
N ASN A 116 -13.36 -0.24 6.94
CA ASN A 116 -13.92 -0.09 8.27
C ASN A 116 -15.04 0.95 8.33
N HIS A 117 -14.94 2.06 7.60
CA HIS A 117 -15.99 3.07 7.55
C HIS A 117 -17.28 2.51 6.95
N VAL A 118 -17.18 1.75 5.84
CA VAL A 118 -18.34 1.09 5.21
C VAL A 118 -18.92 0.02 6.14
N ALA A 119 -18.07 -0.83 6.72
CA ALA A 119 -18.48 -1.87 7.67
C ALA A 119 -19.28 -1.27 8.85
N ASN A 120 -18.74 -0.24 9.51
CA ASN A 120 -19.41 0.45 10.61
C ASN A 120 -20.75 1.09 10.18
N SER A 121 -20.83 1.62 8.96
CA SER A 121 -22.10 2.13 8.42
C SER A 121 -23.12 1.02 8.20
N LEU A 122 -22.71 -0.13 7.67
CA LEU A 122 -23.61 -1.28 7.47
C LEU A 122 -24.09 -1.88 8.80
N GLU A 123 -23.29 -1.82 9.86
CA GLU A 123 -23.70 -2.24 11.22
C GLU A 123 -24.84 -1.41 11.80
N THR A 124 -25.15 -0.24 11.21
CA THR A 124 -26.32 0.58 11.58
C THR A 124 -27.64 0.13 10.93
N LEU A 125 -27.60 -0.91 10.08
CA LEU A 125 -28.81 -1.51 9.53
C LEU A 125 -29.74 -2.04 10.64
N PRO A 126 -31.05 -2.17 10.38
CA PRO A 126 -32.00 -2.68 11.38
C PRO A 126 -31.61 -4.07 11.92
N SER A 127 -32.08 -4.40 13.13
CA SER A 127 -31.68 -5.63 13.85
C SER A 127 -32.02 -6.96 13.17
N ASN A 128 -32.80 -6.95 12.08
CA ASN A 128 -33.10 -8.12 11.26
C ASN A 128 -32.05 -8.36 10.14
N TYR A 129 -30.98 -7.59 10.13
CA TYR A 129 -29.81 -7.76 9.27
C TYR A 129 -28.61 -8.22 10.11
N TYR A 130 -27.78 -9.09 9.54
CA TYR A 130 -26.51 -9.52 10.12
C TYR A 130 -25.38 -9.14 9.18
N VAL A 131 -24.37 -8.43 9.68
CA VAL A 131 -23.21 -8.01 8.88
C VAL A 131 -22.01 -8.84 9.29
N LEU A 132 -21.34 -9.46 8.31
CA LEU A 132 -20.10 -10.20 8.48
C LEU A 132 -19.03 -9.53 7.62
N ASN A 133 -17.96 -9.04 8.23
CA ASN A 133 -16.88 -8.37 7.52
C ASN A 133 -15.66 -9.30 7.34
N ASN A 134 -14.87 -9.08 6.29
CA ASN A 134 -13.65 -9.84 5.98
C ASN A 134 -13.91 -11.36 5.88
N VAL A 135 -14.90 -11.74 5.08
CA VAL A 135 -15.32 -13.14 4.95
C VAL A 135 -14.46 -13.85 3.92
N GLY A 136 -13.68 -14.83 4.38
CA GLY A 136 -12.88 -15.68 3.50
C GLY A 136 -13.74 -16.74 2.82
N ILE A 137 -13.67 -16.79 1.48
CA ILE A 137 -14.24 -17.88 0.68
C ILE A 137 -13.11 -18.56 -0.09
N LYS A 138 -13.31 -19.84 -0.41
CA LYS A 138 -12.37 -20.57 -1.28
C LYS A 138 -13.13 -21.46 -2.24
N ASP A 139 -12.59 -21.63 -3.43
CA ASP A 139 -12.99 -22.65 -4.39
C ASP A 139 -11.75 -23.39 -4.92
N ASN A 140 -11.87 -24.09 -6.05
CA ASN A 140 -10.75 -24.81 -6.64
C ASN A 140 -9.76 -23.87 -7.37
N MET A 141 -10.13 -22.62 -7.63
CA MET A 141 -9.31 -21.61 -8.31
C MET A 141 -8.52 -20.75 -7.33
N GLY A 142 -8.95 -20.63 -6.08
CA GLY A 142 -8.18 -19.92 -5.07
C GLY A 142 -8.96 -19.55 -3.81
N ARG A 143 -8.37 -18.63 -3.05
CA ARG A 143 -9.00 -17.97 -1.91
C ARG A 143 -9.39 -16.56 -2.33
N PHE A 144 -10.57 -16.13 -1.91
CA PHE A 144 -11.08 -14.78 -2.12
C PHE A 144 -11.57 -14.24 -0.79
N GLU A 145 -11.55 -12.93 -0.67
CA GLU A 145 -12.07 -12.19 0.47
C GLU A 145 -13.32 -11.43 0.01
N ILE A 146 -14.35 -11.41 0.85
CA ILE A 146 -15.53 -10.55 0.71
C ILE A 146 -15.42 -9.50 1.81
N ASP A 147 -15.41 -8.22 1.44
CA ASP A 147 -15.21 -7.12 2.39
C ASP A 147 -16.36 -7.06 3.41
N SER A 148 -17.62 -7.03 2.92
CA SER A 148 -18.80 -7.15 3.76
C SER A 148 -19.87 -8.06 3.15
N LEU A 149 -20.40 -8.94 3.98
CA LEU A 149 -21.52 -9.82 3.66
C LEU A 149 -22.71 -9.46 4.56
N VAL A 150 -23.79 -8.95 3.99
CA VAL A 150 -25.00 -8.58 4.70
C VAL A 150 -26.07 -9.64 4.49
N VAL A 151 -26.59 -10.22 5.57
CA VAL A 151 -27.57 -11.29 5.57
C VAL A 151 -28.90 -10.79 6.14
N SER A 152 -30.00 -11.04 5.43
CA SER A 152 -31.35 -10.75 5.91
C SER A 152 -32.33 -11.86 5.50
N LYS A 153 -33.59 -11.72 5.91
CA LYS A 153 -34.67 -12.63 5.45
C LYS A 153 -34.88 -12.61 3.93
N ASN A 154 -34.42 -11.56 3.24
CA ASN A 154 -34.61 -11.38 1.80
C ASN A 154 -33.44 -11.97 0.98
N GLY A 155 -32.37 -12.43 1.63
CA GLY A 155 -31.19 -12.97 0.99
C GLY A 155 -29.90 -12.37 1.53
N ILE A 156 -28.86 -12.46 0.71
CA ILE A 156 -27.49 -12.05 1.04
C ILE A 156 -27.03 -10.99 0.06
N TRP A 157 -26.33 -9.97 0.56
CA TRP A 157 -25.61 -8.98 -0.23
C TRP A 157 -24.12 -9.12 0.00
N ILE A 158 -23.36 -9.21 -1.10
CA ILE A 158 -21.91 -9.00 -1.12
C ILE A 158 -21.67 -7.52 -1.42
N VAL A 159 -20.96 -6.84 -0.54
CA VAL A 159 -20.57 -5.44 -0.71
C VAL A 159 -19.05 -5.40 -0.85
N GLU A 160 -18.58 -5.05 -2.04
CA GLU A 160 -17.16 -4.80 -2.33
C GLU A 160 -16.87 -3.30 -2.16
N VAL A 161 -15.81 -2.97 -1.44
CA VAL A 161 -15.44 -1.61 -1.07
C VAL A 161 -14.20 -1.18 -1.84
N LYS A 162 -14.27 -0.05 -2.54
CA LYS A 162 -13.15 0.52 -3.29
C LYS A 162 -12.85 1.94 -2.81
N SER A 163 -11.63 2.15 -2.31
CA SER A 163 -11.21 3.42 -1.69
C SER A 163 -10.59 4.45 -2.64
N HIS A 164 -10.90 4.38 -3.94
CA HIS A 164 -10.30 5.26 -4.96
C HIS A 164 -10.72 6.73 -4.76
N ILE A 165 -9.78 7.67 -4.96
CA ILE A 165 -10.06 9.12 -4.91
C ILE A 165 -9.84 9.70 -6.31
N GLY A 166 -10.93 10.12 -6.93
CA GLY A 166 -10.94 10.69 -8.28
C GLY A 166 -12.20 10.29 -9.02
N SER A 167 -12.14 10.33 -10.34
CA SER A 167 -13.26 10.03 -11.22
C SER A 167 -13.09 8.67 -11.88
N ILE A 168 -14.17 7.89 -11.94
CA ILE A 168 -14.16 6.52 -12.48
C ILE A 168 -15.15 6.44 -13.63
N TYR A 169 -14.72 5.85 -14.74
CA TYR A 169 -15.52 5.75 -15.97
C TYR A 169 -15.41 4.33 -16.54
N GLY A 170 -16.52 3.80 -17.05
CA GLY A 170 -16.51 2.50 -17.72
C GLY A 170 -17.89 1.88 -17.79
N GLU A 171 -17.97 0.66 -18.32
CA GLU A 171 -19.21 -0.07 -18.47
C GLU A 171 -19.19 -1.38 -17.64
N GLU A 172 -20.35 -1.89 -17.24
CA GLU A 172 -20.50 -3.13 -16.45
C GLU A 172 -19.78 -4.32 -17.09
N GLU A 173 -19.74 -4.36 -18.43
CA GLU A 173 -19.14 -5.43 -19.21
C GLU A 173 -17.64 -5.26 -19.49
N ASP A 174 -17.06 -4.10 -19.19
CA ASP A 174 -15.65 -3.86 -19.43
C ASP A 174 -14.78 -4.72 -18.52
N ASN A 175 -13.59 -5.10 -18.98
CA ASN A 175 -12.63 -5.82 -18.12
C ASN A 175 -11.92 -4.86 -17.15
N VAL A 176 -11.75 -3.62 -17.58
CA VAL A 176 -10.98 -2.57 -16.92
C VAL A 176 -11.77 -1.28 -17.07
N TRP A 177 -11.76 -0.44 -16.05
CA TRP A 177 -12.35 0.89 -16.04
C TRP A 177 -11.27 1.95 -16.01
N ASP A 178 -11.56 3.09 -16.65
CA ASP A 178 -10.70 4.27 -16.62
C ASP A 178 -10.81 4.95 -15.25
N TYR A 179 -9.68 5.38 -14.72
CA TYR A 179 -9.58 6.04 -13.43
C TYR A 179 -8.71 7.30 -13.55
N GLU A 180 -9.35 8.46 -13.45
CA GLU A 180 -8.67 9.74 -13.32
C GLU A 180 -8.43 10.02 -11.83
N ARG A 181 -7.18 9.92 -11.40
CA ARG A 181 -6.76 10.19 -10.01
C ARG A 181 -7.03 11.65 -9.65
N ALA A 182 -7.22 11.94 -8.37
CA ALA A 182 -7.40 13.32 -7.87
C ALA A 182 -6.25 14.31 -8.20
N ASN A 183 -5.07 13.81 -8.60
CA ASN A 183 -3.95 14.64 -9.06
C ASN A 183 -3.94 14.85 -10.59
N GLY A 184 -4.99 14.45 -11.30
CA GLY A 184 -5.12 14.55 -12.77
C GLY A 184 -4.29 13.54 -13.56
N GLN A 185 -3.84 12.46 -12.92
CA GLN A 185 -3.16 11.36 -13.61
C GLN A 185 -4.15 10.28 -14.00
N ASP A 186 -4.07 9.84 -15.25
CA ASP A 186 -4.84 8.70 -15.76
C ASP A 186 -4.24 7.38 -15.28
N ASP A 187 -5.11 6.44 -14.97
CA ASP A 187 -4.81 5.09 -14.53
C ASP A 187 -5.99 4.16 -14.86
N GLU A 188 -5.83 2.88 -14.59
CA GLU A 188 -6.80 1.84 -14.89
C GLU A 188 -7.08 0.99 -13.65
N ILE A 189 -8.33 0.56 -13.48
CA ILE A 189 -8.72 -0.37 -12.41
C ILE A 189 -9.41 -1.59 -13.00
N GLU A 190 -9.07 -2.79 -12.50
CA GLU A 190 -9.83 -3.99 -12.84
C GLU A 190 -11.29 -3.82 -12.42
N ASN A 191 -12.22 -4.25 -13.26
CA ASN A 191 -13.65 -4.06 -13.01
C ASN A 191 -14.08 -4.81 -11.71
N PRO A 192 -14.46 -4.08 -10.65
CA PRO A 192 -14.83 -4.67 -9.37
C PRO A 192 -16.17 -5.40 -9.39
N LEU A 193 -17.06 -5.12 -10.36
CA LEU A 193 -18.29 -5.89 -10.55
C LEU A 193 -17.98 -7.31 -11.00
N LYS A 194 -16.95 -7.51 -11.84
CA LYS A 194 -16.51 -8.85 -12.25
C LYS A 194 -15.91 -9.64 -11.08
N GLN A 195 -15.16 -8.96 -10.21
CA GLN A 195 -14.65 -9.54 -8.96
C GLN A 195 -15.83 -10.00 -8.07
N SER A 196 -16.77 -9.11 -7.82
CA SER A 196 -17.96 -9.35 -6.98
C SER A 196 -18.87 -10.45 -7.54
N TYR A 197 -19.06 -10.48 -8.86
CA TYR A 197 -19.80 -11.53 -9.56
C TYR A 197 -19.15 -12.91 -9.38
N ARG A 198 -17.82 -13.00 -9.40
CA ARG A 198 -17.11 -14.26 -9.13
C ARG A 198 -17.30 -14.70 -7.68
N GLN A 199 -17.18 -13.80 -6.71
CA GLN A 199 -17.45 -14.10 -5.30
C GLN A 199 -18.89 -14.60 -5.11
N MET A 200 -19.88 -13.94 -5.73
CA MET A 200 -21.28 -14.37 -5.72
C MET A 200 -21.46 -15.79 -6.26
N LYS A 201 -20.84 -16.12 -7.40
CA LYS A 201 -20.89 -17.47 -7.98
C LYS A 201 -20.31 -18.53 -7.03
N ILE A 202 -19.16 -18.24 -6.43
CA ILE A 202 -18.52 -19.15 -5.48
C ILE A 202 -19.43 -19.38 -4.27
N LEU A 203 -19.98 -18.30 -3.72
CA LEU A 203 -20.86 -18.38 -2.56
C LEU A 203 -22.16 -19.14 -2.87
N LYS A 204 -22.78 -18.88 -4.02
CA LYS A 204 -23.96 -19.61 -4.48
C LYS A 204 -23.68 -21.10 -4.65
N ASN A 205 -22.56 -21.47 -5.25
CA ASN A 205 -22.15 -22.87 -5.36
C ASN A 205 -21.96 -23.55 -3.99
N ILE A 206 -21.45 -22.82 -2.98
CA ILE A 206 -21.32 -23.34 -1.62
C ILE A 206 -22.71 -23.62 -1.01
N PHE A 207 -23.67 -22.70 -1.18
CA PHE A 207 -25.03 -22.87 -0.66
C PHE A 207 -25.80 -23.98 -1.39
N ASP A 208 -25.72 -24.02 -2.72
CA ASP A 208 -26.37 -25.06 -3.54
C ASP A 208 -25.84 -26.45 -3.15
N ALA A 209 -24.52 -26.59 -2.92
CA ALA A 209 -23.92 -27.85 -2.44
C ALA A 209 -24.36 -28.27 -1.02
N LYS A 210 -24.94 -27.35 -0.25
CA LYS A 210 -25.54 -27.60 1.07
C LYS A 210 -27.06 -27.72 1.01
N GLY A 211 -27.67 -27.64 -0.18
CA GLY A 211 -29.12 -27.65 -0.34
C GLY A 211 -29.81 -26.40 0.22
N ILE A 212 -29.10 -25.29 0.31
CA ILE A 212 -29.63 -24.01 0.81
C ILE A 212 -30.00 -23.15 -0.39
N ASP A 213 -31.29 -22.89 -0.59
CA ASP A 213 -31.77 -21.95 -1.60
C ASP A 213 -31.83 -20.54 -1.02
N VAL A 214 -30.91 -19.67 -1.45
CA VAL A 214 -30.82 -18.29 -1.00
C VAL A 214 -30.45 -17.39 -2.17
N PHE A 215 -31.07 -16.21 -2.21
CA PHE A 215 -30.73 -15.18 -3.18
C PHE A 215 -29.45 -14.46 -2.76
N VAL A 216 -28.50 -14.30 -3.70
CA VAL A 216 -27.24 -13.60 -3.46
C VAL A 216 -27.11 -12.45 -4.45
N LYS A 217 -27.17 -11.22 -3.95
CA LYS A 217 -26.85 -10.00 -4.68
C LYS A 217 -25.40 -9.60 -4.44
N TYR A 218 -24.88 -8.77 -5.32
CA TYR A 218 -23.59 -8.12 -5.12
C TYR A 218 -23.63 -6.68 -5.61
N CYS A 219 -22.82 -5.83 -4.99
CA CYS A 219 -22.63 -4.45 -5.38
C CYS A 219 -21.22 -3.97 -5.05
N VAL A 220 -20.83 -2.87 -5.67
CA VAL A 220 -19.55 -2.18 -5.40
C VAL A 220 -19.85 -0.78 -4.88
N VAL A 221 -19.11 -0.34 -3.87
CA VAL A 221 -19.21 1.01 -3.33
C VAL A 221 -17.88 1.76 -3.42
N PHE A 222 -17.95 3.00 -3.91
CA PHE A 222 -16.84 3.95 -4.00
C PHE A 222 -17.15 5.19 -3.15
N PRO A 223 -16.99 5.11 -1.81
CA PRO A 223 -17.40 6.20 -0.92
C PRO A 223 -16.52 7.46 -1.04
N ASN A 224 -15.30 7.33 -1.58
CA ASN A 224 -14.33 8.42 -1.69
C ASN A 224 -14.15 8.97 -3.12
N ALA A 225 -14.82 8.38 -4.11
CA ALA A 225 -14.72 8.84 -5.50
C ALA A 225 -15.46 10.17 -5.65
N SER A 226 -14.88 11.10 -6.42
CA SER A 226 -15.52 12.38 -6.74
C SER A 226 -16.63 12.22 -7.77
N ALA A 227 -16.48 11.28 -8.70
CA ALA A 227 -17.47 10.92 -9.69
C ALA A 227 -17.35 9.44 -10.07
N VAL A 228 -18.48 8.78 -10.31
CA VAL A 228 -18.52 7.42 -10.86
C VAL A 228 -19.55 7.39 -11.97
N CYS A 229 -19.07 7.24 -13.20
CA CYS A 229 -19.84 7.23 -14.43
C CYS A 229 -19.78 5.82 -15.02
N VAL A 230 -20.56 4.91 -14.42
CA VAL A 230 -20.66 3.50 -14.85
C VAL A 230 -22.13 3.16 -15.13
N ASN A 231 -22.39 2.46 -16.23
CA ASN A 231 -23.73 2.07 -16.68
C ASN A 231 -24.35 0.89 -15.86
N SER A 232 -24.20 0.89 -14.53
CA SER A 232 -24.66 -0.21 -13.68
C SER A 232 -25.46 0.29 -12.48
N ASP A 233 -26.54 -0.42 -12.15
CA ASP A 233 -27.34 -0.23 -10.94
C ASP A 233 -26.70 -0.82 -9.68
N LYS A 234 -25.59 -1.57 -9.82
CA LYS A 234 -24.86 -2.25 -8.74
C LYS A 234 -23.71 -1.41 -8.17
N VAL A 235 -23.57 -0.16 -8.61
CA VAL A 235 -22.47 0.73 -8.21
C VAL A 235 -23.00 1.90 -7.40
N TYR A 236 -22.42 2.10 -6.23
CA TYR A 236 -22.83 3.10 -5.26
C TYR A 236 -21.71 4.07 -4.93
N THR A 237 -22.04 5.35 -4.78
CA THR A 237 -21.15 6.37 -4.20
C THR A 237 -21.64 6.87 -2.84
N SER A 238 -22.91 6.59 -2.49
CA SER A 238 -23.55 6.99 -1.24
C SER A 238 -23.89 5.78 -0.39
N LEU A 239 -23.42 5.77 0.86
CA LEU A 239 -23.75 4.72 1.83
C LEU A 239 -25.22 4.74 2.26
N ASP A 240 -25.87 5.90 2.27
CA ASP A 240 -27.29 5.99 2.59
C ASP A 240 -28.15 5.38 1.48
N ARG A 241 -27.79 5.63 0.20
CA ARG A 241 -28.45 4.96 -0.93
C ARG A 241 -28.22 3.45 -0.90
N LEU A 242 -26.99 3.00 -0.63
CA LEU A 242 -26.68 1.58 -0.49
C LEU A 242 -27.55 0.92 0.59
N LYS A 243 -27.64 1.51 1.78
CA LYS A 243 -28.47 0.99 2.89
C LYS A 243 -29.96 0.97 2.57
N GLN A 244 -30.46 1.87 1.73
CA GLN A 244 -31.87 1.86 1.30
C GLN A 244 -32.20 0.68 0.38
N ASP A 245 -31.22 0.25 -0.43
CA ASP A 245 -31.40 -0.86 -1.38
C ASP A 245 -31.19 -2.24 -0.74
N ILE A 246 -30.41 -2.33 0.36
CA ILE A 246 -30.14 -3.57 1.12
C ILE A 246 -31.36 -4.01 1.95
#